data_AF-A0A151J3J7-F1
#
_entry.id   AF-A0A151J3J7-F1
#
_cell.length_a   1.000
_cell.length_b   1.000
_cell.length_c   1.000
_cell.angle_alpha   90.00
_cell.angle_beta   90.00
_cell.angle_gamma   90.00
#
_symmetry.space_group_name_H-M   'P 1'
#
loop_
_entity.id
_entity.type
_entity.pdbx_description
1 polymer ?
#
loop_
_entity_poly.entity_id
_entity_poly.type
_entity_poly.pdbx_seq_one_letter_code
_entity_poly.pdbx_strand_id
1 'polypeptide(L)'
;MITEYNQHFEKALDFINIYQELIDCHLVDFITEGLWDKCLPEKLRSELENINMNDDIWAENNIDSELSSFIQLTKSLSLESCPAVICVNDLPKLLPQSSMERLIENKFVYPKSELMNTKKSHEIEVLGKVIAEIALSTRSLVIDAGAGKAYLSTYLSEHFNIPVLAIDSSQVCHKGAISRQEKIQKRKRTLTKRLYIILLFIITLIPPTYVLQEIYQNHIHFESRLRLFQMLRIYMSSVVEAAIMLDRIIFLQNNIKCSKVAVIRLFDPTLSPRCYGIIATK
;
A
#
# COMPACT_ATOMS: atom_id res chain seq x y z
N MET A 1 -1.19 -7.89 -22.69
CA MET A 1 -0.55 -7.98 -21.37
C MET A 1 0.92 -7.60 -21.37
N ILE A 2 1.87 -8.38 -21.93
CA ILE A 2 3.31 -8.03 -21.87
C ILE A 2 3.60 -6.66 -22.49
N THR A 3 3.08 -6.39 -23.68
CA THR A 3 3.25 -5.09 -24.36
C THR A 3 2.60 -3.93 -23.60
N GLU A 4 1.47 -4.15 -22.94
CA GLU A 4 0.75 -3.11 -22.19
C GLU A 4 1.49 -2.75 -20.89
N TYR A 5 2.02 -3.72 -20.14
CA TYR A 5 2.82 -3.43 -18.95
C TYR A 5 4.11 -2.68 -19.31
N ASN A 6 4.81 -3.09 -20.37
CA ASN A 6 6.02 -2.40 -20.81
C ASN A 6 5.71 -0.96 -21.26
N GLN A 7 4.68 -0.75 -22.09
CA GLN A 7 4.30 0.59 -22.53
C GLN A 7 3.93 1.52 -21.36
N HIS A 8 3.22 1.00 -20.36
CA HIS A 8 2.85 1.78 -19.17
C HIS A 8 4.07 2.06 -18.30
N PHE A 9 5.00 1.10 -18.19
CA PHE A 9 6.23 1.23 -17.44
C PHE A 9 7.15 2.31 -18.01
N GLU A 10 7.39 2.30 -19.32
CA GLU A 10 8.23 3.32 -19.98
C GLU A 10 7.68 4.73 -19.75
N LYS A 11 6.35 4.93 -19.88
CA LYS A 11 5.72 6.23 -19.60
C LYS A 11 5.86 6.65 -18.13
N ALA A 12 5.77 5.69 -17.20
CA ALA A 12 5.98 5.96 -15.79
C ALA A 12 7.45 6.33 -15.49
N LEU A 13 8.41 5.67 -16.15
CA LEU A 13 9.83 5.99 -16.04
C LEU A 13 10.15 7.38 -16.61
N ASP A 14 9.60 7.73 -17.77
CA ASP A 14 9.75 9.07 -18.35
C ASP A 14 9.26 10.15 -17.37
N PHE A 15 8.08 9.94 -16.76
CA PHE A 15 7.56 10.83 -15.73
C PHE A 15 8.48 10.91 -14.50
N ILE A 16 8.93 9.76 -13.98
CA ILE A 16 9.81 9.72 -12.80
C ILE A 16 11.12 10.45 -13.09
N ASN A 17 11.69 10.28 -14.27
CA ASN A 17 12.91 10.96 -14.68
C ASN A 17 12.73 12.47 -14.76
N ILE A 18 11.58 12.96 -15.27
CA ILE A 18 11.26 14.39 -15.31
C ILE A 18 11.16 14.98 -13.90
N TYR A 19 10.52 14.27 -12.97
CA TYR A 19 10.26 14.74 -11.61
C TYR A 19 11.21 14.15 -10.57
N GLN A 20 12.38 13.65 -10.98
CA GLN A 20 13.26 12.86 -10.12
C GLN A 20 13.67 13.62 -8.85
N GLU A 21 14.07 14.89 -8.98
CA GLU A 21 14.48 15.70 -7.83
C GLU A 21 13.34 15.85 -6.80
N LEU A 22 12.11 15.96 -7.26
CA LEU A 22 10.92 16.09 -6.41
C LEU A 22 10.55 14.75 -5.74
N ILE A 23 10.76 13.64 -6.43
CA ILE A 23 10.49 12.29 -5.93
C ILE A 23 11.53 11.88 -4.87
N ASP A 24 12.81 12.08 -5.18
CA ASP A 24 13.95 11.58 -4.39
C ASP A 24 14.28 12.46 -3.18
N CYS A 25 13.76 13.69 -3.12
CA CYS A 25 14.03 14.60 -1.99
C CYS A 25 13.44 14.10 -0.66
N HIS A 26 14.09 14.46 0.45
CA HIS A 26 13.56 14.19 1.78
C HIS A 26 12.79 15.41 2.31
N LEU A 27 11.51 15.22 2.70
CA LEU A 27 10.63 16.35 3.06
C LEU A 27 11.15 17.17 4.26
N VAL A 28 11.93 16.55 5.15
CA VAL A 28 12.51 17.28 6.30
C VAL A 28 13.50 18.36 5.88
N ASP A 29 14.06 18.25 4.67
CA ASP A 29 15.05 19.18 4.14
C ASP A 29 14.39 20.33 3.35
N PHE A 30 13.05 20.43 3.37
CA PHE A 30 12.27 21.39 2.59
C PHE A 30 12.80 22.82 2.70
N ILE A 31 13.08 23.27 3.92
CA ILE A 31 13.58 24.62 4.19
C ILE A 31 15.09 24.70 3.95
N THR A 32 15.85 23.74 4.50
CA THR A 32 17.32 23.80 4.51
C THR A 32 17.94 23.66 3.12
N GLU A 33 17.29 22.91 2.23
CA GLU A 33 17.75 22.67 0.84
C GLU A 33 16.92 23.44 -0.20
N GLY A 34 16.02 24.34 0.23
CA GLY A 34 15.22 25.17 -0.68
C GLY A 34 14.41 24.35 -1.70
N LEU A 35 13.81 23.24 -1.26
CA LEU A 35 13.22 22.25 -2.17
C LEU A 35 12.09 22.82 -3.03
N TRP A 36 11.39 23.85 -2.56
CA TRP A 36 10.38 24.57 -3.34
C TRP A 36 10.92 25.10 -4.66
N ASP A 37 12.10 25.72 -4.62
CA ASP A 37 12.70 26.37 -5.78
C ASP A 37 13.53 25.43 -6.62
N LYS A 38 14.12 24.42 -5.97
CA LYS A 38 14.97 23.42 -6.60
C LYS A 38 14.17 22.39 -7.39
N CYS A 39 13.12 21.82 -6.78
CA CYS A 39 12.49 20.60 -7.30
C CYS A 39 11.26 20.84 -8.18
N LEU A 40 10.66 22.05 -8.15
CA LEU A 40 9.43 22.33 -8.89
C LEU A 40 9.73 22.99 -10.25
N PRO A 41 9.12 22.52 -11.36
CA PRO A 41 9.15 23.24 -12.62
C PRO A 41 8.59 24.65 -12.49
N GLU A 42 9.21 25.62 -13.18
CA GLU A 42 8.90 27.04 -13.02
C GLU A 42 7.41 27.38 -13.23
N LYS A 43 6.78 26.80 -14.26
CA LYS A 43 5.36 27.00 -14.55
C LYS A 43 4.46 26.50 -13.42
N LEU A 44 4.71 25.28 -12.97
CA LEU A 44 3.96 24.64 -11.89
C LEU A 44 4.15 25.42 -10.57
N ARG A 45 5.39 25.82 -10.25
CA ARG A 45 5.69 26.65 -9.07
C ARG A 45 4.93 27.97 -9.11
N SER A 46 5.00 28.68 -10.24
CA SER A 46 4.34 29.98 -10.41
C SER A 46 2.82 29.87 -10.28
N GLU A 47 2.22 28.80 -10.80
CA GLU A 47 0.79 28.54 -10.61
C GLU A 47 0.46 28.30 -9.14
N LEU A 48 1.21 27.43 -8.46
CA LEU A 48 1.00 27.09 -7.05
C LEU A 48 1.15 28.29 -6.10
N GLU A 49 1.99 29.27 -6.43
CA GLU A 49 2.14 30.50 -5.62
C GLU A 49 0.92 31.42 -5.69
N ASN A 50 0.12 31.31 -6.75
CA ASN A 50 -1.10 32.10 -6.94
C ASN A 50 -2.36 31.40 -6.41
N ILE A 51 -2.24 30.18 -5.91
CA ILE A 51 -3.36 29.37 -5.45
C ILE A 51 -3.77 29.74 -4.02
N ASN A 52 -5.08 29.95 -3.81
CA ASN A 52 -5.65 30.13 -2.49
C ASN A 52 -6.04 28.78 -1.86
N MET A 53 -5.42 28.43 -0.73
CA MET A 53 -5.62 27.16 0.00
C MET A 53 -7.06 26.88 0.47
N ASN A 54 -7.94 27.89 0.45
CA ASN A 54 -9.33 27.74 0.86
C ASN A 54 -10.24 27.22 -0.26
N ASP A 55 -9.78 27.22 -1.51
CA ASP A 55 -10.52 26.68 -2.63
C ASP A 55 -10.27 25.15 -2.73
N ASP A 56 -11.23 24.42 -3.28
CA ASP A 56 -11.04 23.00 -3.61
C ASP A 56 -10.14 22.89 -4.85
N ILE A 57 -8.86 23.20 -4.65
CA ILE A 57 -7.82 23.31 -5.69
C ILE A 57 -7.68 22.04 -6.52
N TRP A 58 -8.04 20.91 -5.91
CA TRP A 58 -7.89 19.58 -6.48
C TRP A 58 -9.18 19.05 -7.10
N ALA A 59 -10.28 19.81 -7.01
CA ALA A 59 -11.46 19.60 -7.83
C ALA A 59 -11.12 20.02 -9.27
N GLU A 60 -11.54 19.20 -10.24
CA GLU A 60 -11.23 19.29 -11.68
C GLU A 60 -11.90 20.48 -12.38
N ASN A 61 -11.81 21.67 -11.80
CA ASN A 61 -12.58 22.85 -12.21
C ASN A 61 -11.85 23.71 -13.25
N ASN A 62 -10.57 23.47 -13.53
CA ASN A 62 -9.83 24.19 -14.57
C ASN A 62 -8.95 23.24 -15.40
N ILE A 63 -9.40 22.92 -16.61
CA ILE A 63 -8.80 21.87 -17.47
C ILE A 63 -7.44 22.32 -18.05
N ASP A 64 -7.19 23.62 -18.20
CA ASP A 64 -6.04 24.15 -18.96
C ASP A 64 -4.85 24.61 -18.09
N SER A 65 -4.75 24.16 -16.84
CA SER A 65 -3.67 24.55 -15.93
C SER A 65 -2.52 23.53 -15.90
N GLU A 66 -1.31 23.96 -15.52
CA GLU A 66 -0.14 23.08 -15.37
C GLU A 66 -0.38 22.08 -14.22
N LEU A 67 -1.02 22.54 -13.14
CA LEU A 67 -1.41 21.68 -12.02
C LEU A 67 -2.43 20.62 -12.45
N SER A 68 -3.47 21.01 -13.20
CA SER A 68 -4.47 20.06 -13.73
C SER A 68 -3.83 19.03 -14.65
N SER A 69 -2.94 19.48 -15.55
CA SER A 69 -2.18 18.60 -16.44
C SER A 69 -1.32 17.61 -15.67
N PHE A 70 -0.63 18.08 -14.61
CA PHE A 70 0.14 17.24 -13.70
C PHE A 70 -0.73 16.19 -12.99
N ILE A 71 -1.87 16.60 -12.44
CA ILE A 71 -2.81 15.68 -11.76
C ILE A 71 -3.35 14.64 -12.74
N GLN A 72 -3.80 15.06 -13.93
CA GLN A 72 -4.30 14.15 -14.95
C GLN A 72 -3.23 13.15 -15.40
N LEU A 73 -1.99 13.63 -15.58
CA LEU A 73 -0.87 12.79 -15.97
C LEU A 73 -0.59 11.73 -14.89
N THR A 74 -0.48 12.13 -13.62
CA THR A 74 -0.26 11.17 -12.51
C THR A 74 -1.39 10.13 -12.41
N LYS A 75 -2.66 10.54 -12.52
CA LYS A 75 -3.81 9.63 -12.56
C LYS A 75 -3.70 8.64 -13.73
N SER A 76 -3.34 9.13 -14.93
CA SER A 76 -3.21 8.30 -16.14
C SER A 76 -2.07 7.28 -16.04
N LEU A 77 -1.03 7.59 -15.26
CA LEU A 77 0.14 6.73 -15.06
C LEU A 77 0.03 5.82 -13.84
N SER A 78 -0.96 6.01 -12.97
CA SER A 78 -1.25 5.09 -11.87
C SER A 78 -1.64 3.70 -12.37
N LEU A 79 -1.51 2.68 -11.51
CA LEU A 79 -1.95 1.31 -11.83
C LEU A 79 -3.46 1.20 -12.06
N GLU A 80 -4.26 2.10 -11.49
CA GLU A 80 -5.72 2.11 -11.71
C GLU A 80 -6.07 2.35 -13.18
N SER A 81 -5.28 3.17 -13.86
CA SER A 81 -5.45 3.49 -15.28
C SER A 81 -4.76 2.48 -16.21
N CYS A 82 -4.03 1.50 -15.69
CA CYS A 82 -3.33 0.52 -16.50
C CYS A 82 -4.29 -0.58 -16.99
N PRO A 83 -4.54 -0.73 -18.31
CA PRO A 83 -5.54 -1.66 -18.83
C PRO A 83 -5.24 -3.14 -18.56
N ALA A 84 -3.97 -3.46 -18.29
CA ALA A 84 -3.53 -4.82 -18.00
C ALA A 84 -3.70 -5.21 -16.51
N VAL A 85 -4.09 -4.28 -15.64
CA VAL A 85 -4.44 -4.58 -14.24
C VAL A 85 -5.86 -5.14 -14.20
N ILE A 86 -6.05 -6.29 -13.57
CA ILE A 86 -7.36 -6.93 -13.46
C ILE A 86 -8.01 -6.71 -12.09
N CYS A 87 -9.33 -6.78 -12.04
CA CYS A 87 -10.08 -6.74 -10.80
C CYS A 87 -10.09 -8.11 -10.10
N VAL A 88 -10.20 -8.13 -8.77
CA VAL A 88 -10.38 -9.37 -8.00
C VAL A 88 -11.57 -10.21 -8.49
N ASN A 89 -12.61 -9.59 -9.05
CA ASN A 89 -13.77 -10.30 -9.61
C ASN A 89 -13.42 -11.12 -10.87
N ASP A 90 -12.34 -10.78 -11.57
CA ASP A 90 -11.86 -11.51 -12.75
C ASP A 90 -10.86 -12.62 -12.38
N LEU A 91 -10.49 -12.74 -11.11
CA LEU A 91 -9.56 -13.74 -10.61
C LEU A 91 -9.96 -15.20 -10.96
N PRO A 92 -11.25 -15.61 -10.95
CA PRO A 92 -11.63 -16.96 -11.36
C PRO A 92 -11.23 -17.32 -12.79
N LYS A 93 -10.99 -16.34 -13.67
CA LYS A 93 -10.46 -16.56 -15.04
C LYS A 93 -8.97 -16.93 -15.03
N LEU A 94 -8.22 -16.43 -14.04
CA LEU A 94 -6.81 -16.75 -13.86
C LEU A 94 -6.60 -18.07 -13.12
N LEU A 95 -7.48 -18.44 -12.20
CA LEU A 95 -7.32 -19.68 -11.44
C LEU A 95 -7.82 -20.90 -12.24
N PRO A 96 -7.29 -22.10 -11.98
CA PRO A 96 -7.84 -23.32 -12.56
C PRO A 96 -9.31 -23.45 -12.16
N GLN A 97 -10.24 -23.50 -13.12
CA GLN A 97 -11.65 -23.73 -12.84
C GLN A 97 -11.80 -25.10 -12.18
N SER A 98 -11.97 -25.11 -10.86
CA SER A 98 -12.39 -26.28 -10.12
C SER A 98 -13.48 -25.87 -9.13
N SER A 99 -14.70 -26.32 -9.41
CA SER A 99 -15.82 -26.73 -8.55
C SER A 99 -15.90 -26.30 -7.06
N MET A 100 -15.41 -25.13 -6.67
CA MET A 100 -15.12 -24.81 -5.27
C MET A 100 -15.99 -23.71 -4.64
N GLU A 101 -17.02 -23.21 -5.34
CA GLU A 101 -18.08 -22.39 -4.73
C GLU A 101 -18.68 -23.07 -3.49
N ARG A 102 -18.66 -24.40 -3.42
CA ARG A 102 -19.17 -25.18 -2.28
C ARG A 102 -18.26 -25.29 -1.04
N LEU A 103 -16.95 -25.03 -1.12
CA LEU A 103 -16.05 -25.19 0.04
C LEU A 103 -15.83 -23.89 0.83
N ILE A 104 -15.97 -22.74 0.19
CA ILE A 104 -15.74 -21.43 0.83
C ILE A 104 -16.97 -20.99 1.65
N GLU A 105 -18.18 -21.47 1.31
CA GLU A 105 -19.42 -21.05 1.99
C GLU A 105 -19.61 -21.60 3.42
N ASN A 106 -18.88 -22.63 3.88
CA ASN A 106 -19.35 -23.41 5.05
C ASN A 106 -18.41 -23.59 6.25
N LYS A 107 -17.43 -22.71 6.51
CA LYS A 107 -16.66 -22.74 7.79
C LYS A 107 -16.36 -21.36 8.37
N PHE A 108 -17.37 -20.53 8.60
CA PHE A 108 -17.24 -19.40 9.54
C PHE A 108 -17.24 -19.92 10.98
N VAL A 109 -16.09 -20.37 11.47
CA VAL A 109 -15.99 -20.90 12.84
C VAL A 109 -15.81 -19.78 13.89
N TYR A 110 -15.43 -18.56 13.51
CA TYR A 110 -15.15 -17.50 14.50
C TYR A 110 -15.62 -16.10 14.09
N PRO A 111 -16.14 -15.29 15.05
CA PRO A 111 -16.60 -13.95 14.78
C PRO A 111 -15.45 -13.03 14.32
N LYS A 112 -15.79 -12.12 13.41
CA LYS A 112 -14.96 -11.03 12.91
C LYS A 112 -14.24 -10.28 14.04
N SER A 113 -12.96 -9.94 13.79
CA SER A 113 -12.33 -8.64 14.14
C SER A 113 -11.80 -8.32 15.55
N GLU A 114 -11.79 -9.19 16.56
CA GLU A 114 -11.43 -8.70 17.92
C GLU A 114 -9.93 -8.39 18.21
N LEU A 115 -9.02 -8.51 17.24
CA LEU A 115 -7.57 -8.32 17.48
C LEU A 115 -6.86 -7.44 16.44
N MET A 116 -7.59 -6.70 15.62
CA MET A 116 -7.03 -5.80 14.62
C MET A 116 -8.00 -4.70 14.18
N ASN A 117 -7.49 -3.63 13.59
CA ASN A 117 -8.34 -2.57 13.04
C ASN A 117 -9.09 -3.04 11.77
N THR A 118 -10.11 -2.27 11.37
CA THR A 118 -10.97 -2.54 10.22
C THR A 118 -10.17 -2.75 8.93
N LYS A 119 -9.24 -1.84 8.63
CA LYS A 119 -8.33 -1.93 7.48
C LYS A 119 -7.58 -3.26 7.42
N LYS A 120 -6.91 -3.64 8.52
CA LYS A 120 -6.11 -4.88 8.55
C LYS A 120 -6.99 -6.11 8.43
N SER A 121 -8.17 -6.10 9.04
CA SER A 121 -9.13 -7.19 8.91
C SER A 121 -9.58 -7.35 7.45
N HIS A 122 -9.86 -6.25 6.75
CA HIS A 122 -10.23 -6.25 5.34
C HIS A 122 -9.10 -6.79 4.46
N GLU A 123 -7.87 -6.29 4.63
CA GLU A 123 -6.69 -6.77 3.90
C GLU A 123 -6.50 -8.30 4.05
N ILE A 124 -6.61 -8.82 5.28
CA ILE A 124 -6.44 -10.24 5.57
C ILE A 124 -7.57 -11.09 5.00
N GLU A 125 -8.82 -10.62 5.12
CA GLU A 125 -9.98 -11.38 4.65
C GLU A 125 -9.93 -11.55 3.13
N VAL A 126 -9.68 -10.46 2.40
CA VAL A 126 -9.64 -10.46 0.93
C VAL A 126 -8.45 -11.29 0.43
N LEU A 127 -7.22 -10.98 0.86
CA LEU A 127 -6.04 -11.70 0.40
C LEU A 127 -6.04 -13.17 0.85
N GLY A 128 -6.50 -13.43 2.08
CA GLY A 128 -6.56 -14.77 2.62
C GLY A 128 -7.52 -15.68 1.88
N LYS A 129 -8.67 -15.18 1.41
CA LYS A 129 -9.60 -15.96 0.56
C LYS A 129 -8.94 -16.34 -0.77
N VAL A 130 -8.26 -15.40 -1.41
CA VAL A 130 -7.52 -15.64 -2.67
C VAL A 130 -6.44 -16.71 -2.48
N ILE A 131 -5.60 -16.58 -1.44
CA ILE A 131 -4.57 -17.58 -1.14
C ILE A 131 -5.19 -18.93 -0.81
N ALA A 132 -6.30 -18.94 -0.08
CA ALA A 132 -6.97 -20.18 0.29
C ALA A 132 -7.50 -20.95 -0.92
N GLU A 133 -8.12 -20.26 -1.87
CA GLU A 133 -8.60 -20.85 -3.12
C GLU A 133 -7.46 -21.49 -3.91
N ILE A 134 -6.33 -20.79 -4.04
CA ILE A 134 -5.14 -21.30 -4.74
C ILE A 134 -4.53 -22.49 -4.00
N ALA A 135 -4.33 -22.39 -2.69
CA ALA A 135 -3.68 -23.42 -1.90
C ALA A 135 -4.53 -24.70 -1.80
N LEU A 136 -5.85 -24.58 -1.65
CA LEU A 136 -6.76 -25.72 -1.57
C LEU A 136 -6.90 -26.44 -2.92
N SER A 137 -7.02 -25.70 -4.01
CA SER A 137 -7.12 -26.28 -5.37
C SER A 137 -5.84 -27.01 -5.78
N THR A 138 -4.68 -26.53 -5.34
CA THR A 138 -3.37 -27.14 -5.63
C THR A 138 -2.86 -28.10 -4.56
N ARG A 139 -3.53 -28.17 -3.40
CA ARG A 139 -3.10 -28.88 -2.18
C ARG A 139 -1.68 -28.48 -1.74
N SER A 140 -1.37 -27.19 -1.81
CA SER A 140 -0.05 -26.64 -1.53
C SER A 140 0.13 -26.21 -0.07
N LEU A 141 1.37 -26.29 0.41
CA LEU A 141 1.84 -25.55 1.60
C LEU A 141 1.92 -24.07 1.26
N VAL A 142 1.43 -23.20 2.14
CA VAL A 142 1.64 -21.75 2.00
C VAL A 142 2.89 -21.33 2.77
N ILE A 143 3.77 -20.56 2.13
CA ILE A 143 4.90 -19.91 2.78
C ILE A 143 4.62 -18.41 2.82
N ASP A 144 4.48 -17.86 4.02
CA ASP A 144 4.22 -16.44 4.26
C ASP A 144 5.54 -15.77 4.67
N ALA A 145 6.22 -15.14 3.70
CA ALA A 145 7.50 -14.47 3.90
C ALA A 145 7.30 -12.99 4.25
N GLY A 146 7.91 -12.54 5.34
CA GLY A 146 7.59 -11.23 5.92
C GLY A 146 6.25 -11.22 6.65
N ALA A 147 5.92 -12.33 7.31
CA ALA A 147 4.62 -12.55 7.94
C ALA A 147 4.27 -11.54 9.06
N GLY A 148 5.25 -10.78 9.54
CA GLY A 148 5.12 -9.87 10.67
C GLY A 148 4.64 -10.61 11.91
N LYS A 149 3.49 -10.19 12.45
CA LYS A 149 2.85 -10.86 13.60
C LYS A 149 1.95 -12.05 13.19
N ALA A 150 2.17 -12.62 12.00
CA ALA A 150 1.49 -13.79 11.45
C ALA A 150 -0.04 -13.70 11.38
N TYR A 151 -0.58 -12.51 11.08
CA TYR A 151 -2.03 -12.31 11.03
C TYR A 151 -2.71 -13.09 9.90
N LEU A 152 -2.16 -12.99 8.68
CA LEU A 152 -2.65 -13.69 7.49
C LEU A 152 -2.45 -15.20 7.61
N SER A 153 -1.25 -15.61 8.04
CA SER A 153 -0.92 -17.02 8.28
C SER A 153 -1.85 -17.66 9.30
N THR A 154 -2.16 -16.96 10.40
CA THR A 154 -3.15 -17.43 11.38
C THR A 154 -4.55 -17.52 10.79
N TYR A 155 -4.96 -16.55 9.98
CA TYR A 155 -6.28 -16.58 9.32
C TYR A 155 -6.41 -17.80 8.39
N LEU A 156 -5.39 -18.07 7.57
CA LEU A 156 -5.35 -19.22 6.67
C LEU A 156 -5.42 -20.56 7.40
N SER A 157 -4.62 -20.73 8.46
CA SER A 157 -4.60 -21.98 9.21
C SER A 157 -5.89 -22.20 10.01
N GLU A 158 -6.45 -21.16 10.63
CA GLU A 158 -7.62 -21.28 11.50
C GLU A 158 -8.94 -21.37 10.73
N HIS A 159 -9.08 -20.68 9.61
CA HIS A 159 -10.35 -20.64 8.84
C HIS A 159 -10.40 -21.71 7.75
N PHE A 160 -9.28 -22.03 7.12
CA PHE A 160 -9.24 -22.94 5.97
C PHE A 160 -8.48 -24.24 6.25
N ASN A 161 -7.89 -24.40 7.45
CA ASN A 161 -7.05 -25.54 7.80
C ASN A 161 -5.92 -25.78 6.81
N ILE A 162 -5.38 -24.69 6.25
CA ILE A 162 -4.27 -24.72 5.30
C ILE A 162 -2.97 -24.76 6.11
N PRO A 163 -2.02 -25.67 5.79
CA PRO A 163 -0.70 -25.63 6.39
C PRO A 163 0.01 -24.36 5.93
N VAL A 164 0.51 -23.58 6.89
CA VAL A 164 1.24 -22.33 6.61
C VAL A 164 2.55 -22.30 7.39
N LEU A 165 3.65 -21.98 6.70
CA LEU A 165 4.93 -21.64 7.30
C LEU A 165 5.11 -20.11 7.25
N ALA A 166 5.01 -19.46 8.40
CA ALA A 166 5.20 -18.02 8.55
C ALA A 166 6.66 -17.70 8.91
N ILE A 167 7.31 -16.84 8.12
CA ILE A 167 8.73 -16.48 8.26
C ILE A 167 8.84 -14.96 8.36
N ASP A 168 9.60 -14.46 9.34
CA ASP A 168 9.91 -13.04 9.48
C ASP A 168 11.34 -12.88 10.03
N SER A 169 12.07 -11.88 9.54
CA SER A 169 13.44 -11.59 9.98
C SER A 169 13.50 -10.84 11.32
N SER A 170 12.41 -10.19 11.73
CA SER A 170 12.34 -9.41 12.96
C SER A 170 11.97 -10.26 14.17
N GLN A 171 12.86 -10.26 15.17
CA GLN A 171 12.60 -10.95 16.43
C GLN A 171 11.39 -10.36 17.19
N VAL A 172 11.10 -9.06 17.02
CA VAL A 172 9.92 -8.41 17.61
C VAL A 172 8.65 -8.94 16.98
N CYS A 173 8.63 -9.08 15.65
CA CYS A 173 7.52 -9.67 14.91
C CYS A 173 7.28 -11.13 15.33
N HIS A 174 8.35 -11.92 15.42
CA HIS A 174 8.30 -13.31 15.88
C HIS A 174 7.68 -13.46 17.28
N LYS A 175 8.17 -12.70 18.28
CA LYS A 175 7.57 -12.69 19.63
C LYS A 175 6.10 -12.25 19.61
N GLY A 176 5.77 -11.28 18.77
CA GLY A 176 4.40 -10.82 18.56
C GLY A 176 3.47 -11.89 17.98
N ALA A 177 3.97 -12.71 17.05
CA ALA A 177 3.25 -13.83 16.46
C ALA A 177 2.98 -14.94 17.50
N ILE A 178 3.99 -15.33 18.29
CA ILE A 178 3.84 -16.32 19.37
C ILE A 178 2.78 -15.86 20.38
N SER A 179 2.92 -14.63 20.90
CA SER A 179 1.96 -14.07 21.87
C SER A 179 0.53 -14.03 21.31
N ARG A 180 0.37 -13.78 20.01
CA ARG A 180 -0.94 -13.81 19.34
C ARG A 180 -1.50 -15.24 19.29
N GLN A 181 -0.70 -16.22 18.89
CA GLN A 181 -1.10 -17.62 18.82
C GLN A 181 -1.55 -18.12 20.20
N GLU A 182 -0.80 -17.81 21.25
CA GLU A 182 -1.18 -18.12 22.63
C GLU A 182 -2.52 -17.48 23.03
N LYS A 183 -2.76 -16.21 22.67
CA LYS A 183 -4.03 -15.52 22.96
C LYS A 183 -5.21 -16.20 22.26
N ILE A 184 -5.03 -16.64 21.01
CA ILE A 184 -6.07 -17.34 20.25
C ILE A 184 -6.35 -18.71 20.87
N GLN A 185 -5.30 -19.47 21.22
CA GLN A 185 -5.43 -20.76 21.90
C GLN A 185 -6.09 -20.64 23.28
N LYS A 186 -5.75 -19.60 24.06
CA LYS A 186 -6.40 -19.31 25.35
C LYS A 186 -7.88 -18.98 25.19
N ARG A 187 -8.26 -18.21 24.16
CA ARG A 187 -9.66 -17.89 23.87
C ARG A 187 -10.50 -19.11 23.46
N LYS A 188 -9.89 -20.14 22.83
CA LYS A 188 -10.55 -21.42 22.55
C LYS A 188 -10.93 -22.22 23.81
N ARG A 189 -10.49 -21.83 25.01
CA ARG A 189 -10.71 -22.53 26.29
C ARG A 189 -11.59 -21.78 27.32
N THR A 190 -12.43 -20.85 26.88
CA THR A 190 -13.37 -20.04 27.70
C THR A 190 -12.75 -18.81 28.40
N LEU A 191 -13.56 -17.73 28.44
CA LEU A 191 -13.22 -16.35 28.82
C LEU A 191 -13.01 -16.11 30.32
N THR A 192 -11.99 -15.32 30.69
CA THR A 192 -12.07 -14.35 31.80
C THR A 192 -11.07 -13.17 31.59
N LYS A 193 -11.37 -12.03 32.24
CA LYS A 193 -11.02 -10.62 31.94
C LYS A 193 -9.56 -10.14 32.18
N ARG A 194 -9.25 -9.06 31.44
CA ARG A 194 -8.58 -7.75 31.75
C ARG A 194 -7.05 -7.53 31.85
N LEU A 195 -6.65 -6.41 31.18
CA LEU A 195 -5.63 -5.35 31.50
C LEU A 195 -4.12 -5.73 31.36
N TYR A 196 -3.12 -4.94 30.90
CA TYR A 196 -2.76 -3.50 31.04
C TYR A 196 -1.94 -2.90 29.86
N ILE A 197 -1.75 -1.57 29.94
CA ILE A 197 -1.05 -0.54 29.15
C ILE A 197 0.47 -0.79 28.96
N ILE A 198 1.06 -0.29 27.86
CA ILE A 198 2.46 0.16 27.83
C ILE A 198 2.52 1.56 27.18
N LEU A 199 2.91 2.54 27.99
CA LEU A 199 3.39 3.85 27.57
C LEU A 199 4.88 3.69 27.25
N LEU A 200 5.32 4.04 26.04
CA LEU A 200 6.74 4.21 25.76
C LEU A 200 6.99 5.67 25.40
N PHE A 201 7.59 6.37 26.36
CA PHE A 201 8.12 7.71 26.21
C PHE A 201 9.43 7.58 25.43
N ILE A 202 9.50 8.10 24.20
CA ILE A 202 10.76 8.39 23.53
C ILE A 202 11.06 9.86 23.85
N ILE A 203 11.89 10.11 24.86
CA ILE A 203 12.60 11.40 24.97
C ILE A 203 13.94 11.21 24.28
N THR A 204 14.01 11.65 23.03
CA THR A 204 15.25 12.14 22.43
C THR A 204 15.16 13.66 22.45
N LEU A 205 16.10 14.32 23.13
CA LEU A 205 16.37 15.78 23.17
C LEU A 205 15.40 16.66 22.36
N ILE A 206 14.16 16.81 22.84
CA ILE A 206 13.23 17.76 22.25
C ILE A 206 13.66 19.13 22.78
N PRO A 207 13.95 20.11 21.91
CA PRO A 207 14.23 21.48 22.36
C PRO A 207 13.11 21.99 23.28
N PRO A 208 13.42 22.84 24.26
CA PRO A 208 12.38 23.46 25.08
C PRO A 208 11.28 24.09 24.23
N THR A 209 10.03 24.07 24.70
CA THR A 209 8.86 24.52 23.93
C THR A 209 9.01 25.94 23.39
N TYR A 210 9.69 26.84 24.09
CA TYR A 210 9.93 28.20 23.62
C TYR A 210 10.80 28.24 22.35
N VAL A 211 11.81 27.36 22.24
CA VAL A 211 12.66 27.22 21.05
C VAL A 211 11.83 26.71 19.88
N LEU A 212 10.97 25.72 20.12
CA LEU A 212 10.07 25.18 19.09
C LEU A 212 9.08 26.23 18.60
N GLN A 213 8.53 27.04 19.50
CA GLN A 213 7.63 28.14 19.16
C GLN A 213 8.34 29.22 18.32
N GLU A 214 9.54 29.62 18.71
CA GLU A 214 10.33 30.59 17.96
C GLU A 214 10.66 30.08 16.55
N ILE A 215 11.15 28.85 16.42
CA ILE A 215 11.42 28.21 15.11
C ILE A 215 10.13 28.15 14.29
N TYR A 216 9.00 27.73 14.89
CA TYR A 216 7.73 27.67 14.19
C TYR A 216 7.30 29.05 13.68
N GLN A 217 7.34 30.09 14.51
CA GLN A 217 6.97 31.46 14.09
C GLN A 217 7.88 31.99 12.99
N ASN A 218 9.18 31.70 13.05
CA ASN A 218 10.13 32.13 12.02
C ASN A 218 9.88 31.45 10.66
N HIS A 219 9.28 30.25 10.63
CA HIS A 219 9.12 29.45 9.42
C HIS A 219 7.66 29.18 9.01
N ILE A 220 6.67 29.70 9.74
CA ILE A 220 5.24 29.47 9.47
C ILE A 220 4.81 29.88 8.05
N HIS A 221 5.49 30.87 7.47
CA HIS A 221 5.24 31.33 6.10
C HIS A 221 5.49 30.26 5.02
N PHE A 222 6.22 29.19 5.33
CA PHE A 222 6.40 28.05 4.43
C PHE A 222 5.25 27.03 4.48
N GLU A 223 4.31 27.14 5.42
CA GLU A 223 3.30 26.11 5.66
C GLU A 223 2.46 25.79 4.41
N SER A 224 2.01 26.83 3.69
CA SER A 224 1.23 26.64 2.45
C SER A 224 2.04 25.90 1.39
N ARG A 225 3.28 26.36 1.15
CA ARG A 225 4.20 25.75 0.19
C ARG A 225 4.52 24.30 0.55
N LEU A 226 4.81 24.02 1.82
CA LEU A 226 5.09 22.67 2.32
C LEU A 226 3.89 21.73 2.12
N ARG A 227 2.66 22.21 2.40
CA ARG A 227 1.43 21.45 2.16
C ARG A 227 1.25 21.13 0.67
N LEU A 228 1.35 22.12 -0.22
CA LEU A 228 1.24 21.90 -1.68
C LEU A 228 2.30 20.92 -2.18
N PHE A 229 3.55 21.12 -1.74
CA PHE A 229 4.66 20.24 -2.08
C PHE A 229 4.40 18.79 -1.64
N GLN A 230 3.88 18.59 -0.42
CA GLN A 230 3.49 17.27 0.06
C GLN A 230 2.35 16.67 -0.77
N MET A 231 1.37 17.47 -1.20
CA MET A 231 0.28 17.00 -2.04
C MET A 231 0.78 16.52 -3.41
N LEU A 232 1.65 17.28 -4.08
CA LEU A 232 2.27 16.83 -5.34
C LEU A 232 2.98 15.48 -5.15
N ARG A 233 3.72 15.32 -4.06
CA ARG A 233 4.37 14.05 -3.69
C ARG A 233 3.39 12.91 -3.51
N ILE A 234 2.22 13.16 -2.93
CA ILE A 234 1.15 12.15 -2.82
C ILE A 234 0.67 11.72 -4.21
N TYR A 235 0.43 12.66 -5.14
CA TYR A 235 0.04 12.30 -6.51
C TYR A 235 1.11 11.45 -7.22
N MET A 236 2.38 11.87 -7.17
CA MET A 236 3.47 11.11 -7.80
C MET A 236 3.71 9.75 -7.15
N SER A 237 3.40 9.60 -5.85
CA SER A 237 3.57 8.31 -5.17
C SER A 237 2.80 7.17 -5.86
N SER A 238 1.66 7.48 -6.49
CA SER A 238 0.88 6.51 -7.27
C SER A 238 1.61 6.06 -8.55
N VAL A 239 2.38 6.95 -9.17
CA VAL A 239 3.21 6.65 -10.35
C VAL A 239 4.43 5.83 -9.96
N VAL A 240 5.06 6.18 -8.84
CA VAL A 240 6.20 5.41 -8.28
C VAL A 240 5.76 4.01 -7.88
N GLU A 241 4.61 3.85 -7.22
CA GLU A 241 4.02 2.55 -6.91
C GLU A 241 3.77 1.74 -8.20
N ALA A 242 3.25 2.39 -9.24
CA ALA A 242 3.05 1.75 -10.54
C ALA A 242 4.35 1.26 -11.16
N ALA A 243 5.39 2.10 -11.21
CA ALA A 243 6.69 1.73 -11.75
C ALA A 243 7.30 0.52 -11.01
N ILE A 244 7.24 0.50 -9.66
CA ILE A 244 7.74 -0.62 -8.87
C ILE A 244 6.97 -1.91 -9.20
N MET A 245 5.64 -1.86 -9.25
CA MET A 245 4.82 -3.05 -9.54
C MET A 245 5.03 -3.56 -10.97
N LEU A 246 5.17 -2.63 -11.93
CA LEU A 246 5.41 -2.94 -13.33
C LEU A 246 6.80 -3.57 -13.54
N ASP A 247 7.85 -3.04 -12.89
CA ASP A 247 9.18 -3.66 -12.87
C ASP A 247 9.09 -5.13 -12.44
N ARG A 248 8.43 -5.40 -11.31
CA ARG A 248 8.31 -6.76 -10.77
C ARG A 248 7.57 -7.70 -11.71
N ILE A 249 6.45 -7.28 -12.30
CA ILE A 249 5.70 -8.16 -13.19
C ILE A 249 6.42 -8.39 -14.52
N ILE A 250 7.05 -7.36 -15.09
CA ILE A 250 7.85 -7.47 -16.31
C ILE A 250 9.02 -8.44 -16.06
N PHE A 251 9.70 -8.32 -14.91
CA PHE A 251 10.75 -9.26 -14.52
C PHE A 251 10.24 -10.70 -14.49
N LEU A 252 9.08 -10.95 -13.86
CA LEU A 252 8.48 -12.29 -13.79
C LEU A 252 8.13 -12.84 -15.19
N GLN A 253 7.55 -12.00 -16.06
CA GLN A 253 7.18 -12.40 -17.42
C GLN A 253 8.39 -12.73 -18.29
N ASN A 254 9.49 -12.00 -18.13
CA ASN A 254 10.68 -12.15 -18.98
C ASN A 254 11.61 -13.27 -18.49
N ASN A 255 11.73 -13.46 -17.17
CA ASN A 255 12.78 -14.31 -16.59
C ASN A 255 12.26 -15.61 -15.97
N ILE A 256 10.95 -15.72 -15.70
CA ILE A 256 10.37 -16.90 -15.06
C ILE A 256 9.36 -17.53 -16.00
N LYS A 257 9.48 -18.85 -16.24
CA LYS A 257 8.45 -19.62 -16.95
C LYS A 257 7.23 -19.78 -16.05
N CYS A 258 6.38 -18.76 -16.03
CA CYS A 258 5.09 -18.76 -15.39
C CYS A 258 4.00 -19.12 -16.41
N SER A 259 3.06 -19.98 -16.02
CA SER A 259 1.88 -20.31 -16.83
C SER A 259 0.91 -19.13 -16.91
N LYS A 260 0.74 -18.38 -15.82
CA LYS A 260 -0.04 -17.14 -15.76
C LYS A 260 0.62 -16.15 -14.83
N VAL A 261 0.58 -14.86 -15.18
CA VAL A 261 1.07 -13.75 -14.34
C VAL A 261 0.16 -12.54 -14.56
N ALA A 262 -0.29 -11.90 -13.48
CA ALA A 262 -1.12 -10.70 -13.55
C ALA A 262 -0.93 -9.80 -12.32
N VAL A 263 -1.09 -8.49 -12.52
CA VAL A 263 -1.34 -7.53 -11.44
C VAL A 263 -2.85 -7.50 -11.16
N ILE A 264 -3.22 -7.58 -9.90
CA ILE A 264 -4.61 -7.63 -9.45
C ILE A 264 -4.86 -6.51 -8.45
N ARG A 265 -5.94 -5.76 -8.66
CA ARG A 265 -6.50 -4.88 -7.63
C ARG A 265 -7.29 -5.73 -6.64
N LEU A 266 -6.70 -5.95 -5.46
CA LEU A 266 -7.24 -6.80 -4.41
C LEU A 266 -8.21 -6.02 -3.52
N PHE A 267 -7.80 -4.84 -3.04
CA PHE A 267 -8.47 -4.17 -1.94
C PHE A 267 -9.29 -2.97 -2.40
N ASP A 268 -10.38 -2.72 -1.67
CA ASP A 268 -11.13 -1.47 -1.75
C ASP A 268 -10.24 -0.28 -1.32
N PRO A 269 -9.98 0.69 -2.21
CA PRO A 269 -9.12 1.84 -1.93
C PRO A 269 -9.66 2.72 -0.80
N THR A 270 -10.96 2.70 -0.52
CA THR A 270 -11.58 3.47 0.58
C THR A 270 -11.27 2.87 1.95
N LEU A 271 -10.97 1.56 2.01
CA LEU A 271 -10.66 0.82 3.24
C LEU A 271 -9.16 0.58 3.41
N SER A 272 -8.44 0.42 2.30
CA SER A 272 -7.00 0.17 2.29
C SER A 272 -6.32 0.93 1.13
N PRO A 273 -5.35 1.80 1.41
CA PRO A 273 -4.52 2.42 0.37
C PRO A 273 -3.54 1.43 -0.28
N ARG A 274 -3.30 0.26 0.32
CA ARG A 274 -2.61 -0.84 -0.36
C ARG A 274 -3.66 -1.50 -1.22
N CYS A 275 -3.49 -1.50 -2.54
CA CYS A 275 -4.55 -1.90 -3.46
C CYS A 275 -4.16 -3.07 -4.35
N TYR A 276 -2.87 -3.26 -4.66
CA TYR A 276 -2.44 -4.16 -5.72
C TYR A 276 -1.60 -5.34 -5.22
N GLY A 277 -1.69 -6.47 -5.92
CA GLY A 277 -0.84 -7.64 -5.72
C GLY A 277 -0.49 -8.29 -7.05
N ILE A 278 0.63 -9.00 -7.10
CA ILE A 278 1.01 -9.81 -8.26
C ILE A 278 0.70 -11.27 -7.95
N ILE A 279 -0.03 -11.93 -8.85
CA ILE A 279 -0.22 -13.38 -8.81
C ILE A 279 0.51 -14.00 -9.99
N ALA A 280 1.36 -14.97 -9.71
CA ALA A 280 2.08 -15.75 -10.69
C ALA A 280 1.90 -17.25 -10.40
N THR A 281 1.51 -18.02 -11.40
CA THR A 281 1.42 -19.48 -11.33
C THR A 281 2.48 -20.11 -12.21
N LYS A 282 3.00 -21.27 -11.79
CA LYS A 282 3.90 -22.08 -12.62
C LYS A 282 3.12 -23.01 -13.54
#